data_AF-A0A2V8IGU5-F1
#
_entry.id   AF-A0A2V8IGU5-F1
#
_cell.length_a   1.000
_cell.length_b   1.000
_cell.length_c   1.000
_cell.angle_alpha   90.00
_cell.angle_beta   90.00
_cell.angle_gamma   90.00
#
_symmetry.space_group_name_H-M   'P 1'
#
loop_
_entity.id
_entity.type
_entity.pdbx_description
1 polymer ?
#
loop_
_entity_poly.entity_id
_entity_poly.type
_entity_poly.pdbx_seq_one_letter_code
_entity_poly.pdbx_strand_id
1 'polypeptide(L)'
;MDFPHLHLLLNHFPIIGTIVGAGLFLTSLVVRTEDVRLTSLIVFIAVALLAIPTFITGVGAQEKIVADPGISNDLIQRHEGAAELAIWFMEVTGALAVVALWQCARRVPPAPWNTLAILVFSLLTVVLMARTGNTGGEIRHSEIRSAEENTAPYAALAYFEPSPAKFTRLMIVNKWWWAFMMDMHFFGLVLLIGTIGMLNLRVLGFAKQVPIAALNKLVPWGLAGFGMNVTTGLLAFIGMPTFYTHDIAFVLKIAAILLAAAAMVVFYLSGAFHDCEALGAGKDAPLGAKLIAGTSLVLWFAVIVLGRYIQPLQDSIAR
;
A
#
# COMPACT_ATOMS: atom_id res chain seq x y z
N MET A 1 -16.01 -13.98 11.05
CA MET A 1 -14.62 -14.48 10.92
C MET A 1 -13.77 -13.70 11.92
N ASP A 2 -12.76 -14.34 12.50
CA ASP A 2 -11.87 -13.69 13.47
C ASP A 2 -10.48 -13.39 12.88
N PHE A 3 -9.65 -12.60 13.57
CA PHE A 3 -8.36 -12.13 13.02
C PHE A 3 -7.38 -13.25 12.67
N PRO A 4 -7.13 -14.28 13.50
CA PRO A 4 -6.27 -15.41 13.11
C PRO A 4 -6.74 -16.11 11.85
N HIS A 5 -8.05 -16.36 11.71
CA HIS A 5 -8.60 -16.99 10.52
C HIS A 5 -8.39 -16.11 9.28
N LEU A 6 -8.65 -14.80 9.39
CA LEU A 6 -8.44 -13.86 8.29
C LEU A 6 -6.96 -13.76 7.90
N HIS A 7 -6.05 -13.73 8.86
CA HIS A 7 -4.61 -13.66 8.58
C HIS A 7 -4.12 -14.90 7.83
N LEU A 8 -4.53 -16.11 8.25
CA LEU A 8 -4.19 -17.35 7.56
C LEU A 8 -4.82 -17.47 6.17
N LEU A 9 -5.98 -16.83 5.95
CA LEU A 9 -6.60 -16.75 4.62
C LEU A 9 -5.82 -15.79 3.71
N LEU A 10 -5.35 -14.66 4.25
CA LEU A 10 -4.75 -13.57 3.46
C LEU A 10 -3.24 -13.73 3.24
N ASN A 11 -2.50 -14.33 4.17
CA ASN A 11 -1.03 -14.36 4.18
C ASN A 11 -0.38 -14.98 2.92
N HIS A 12 -1.06 -15.89 2.23
CA HIS A 12 -0.56 -16.49 1.00
C HIS A 12 -0.56 -15.52 -0.18
N PHE A 13 -1.49 -14.56 -0.20
CA PHE A 13 -1.64 -13.63 -1.34
C PHE A 13 -0.41 -12.74 -1.51
N PRO A 14 0.15 -12.09 -0.47
CA PRO A 14 1.36 -11.30 -0.64
C PRO A 14 2.58 -12.14 -1.02
N ILE A 15 2.76 -13.32 -0.41
CA ILE A 15 3.92 -14.17 -0.68
C ILE A 15 3.90 -14.70 -2.11
N ILE A 16 2.81 -15.35 -2.52
CA ILE A 16 2.70 -15.93 -3.87
C ILE A 16 2.62 -14.82 -4.92
N GLY A 17 1.85 -13.76 -4.64
CA GLY A 17 1.65 -12.64 -5.54
C GLY A 17 2.94 -11.88 -5.83
N THR A 18 3.85 -11.71 -4.85
CA THR A 18 5.16 -11.08 -5.09
C THR A 18 6.05 -11.93 -6.00
N ILE A 19 6.07 -13.24 -5.80
CA ILE A 19 6.82 -14.18 -6.66
C ILE A 19 6.27 -14.12 -8.09
N VAL A 20 4.95 -14.19 -8.26
CA VAL A 20 4.30 -14.09 -9.57
C VAL A 20 4.58 -12.75 -10.24
N GLY A 21 4.44 -11.64 -9.50
CA GLY A 21 4.73 -10.29 -10.00
C GLY A 21 6.17 -10.15 -10.48
N ALA A 22 7.14 -10.62 -9.69
CA ALA A 22 8.56 -10.59 -10.05
C ALA A 22 8.87 -11.47 -11.27
N GLY A 23 8.30 -12.68 -11.34
CA GLY A 23 8.45 -13.58 -12.49
C GLY A 23 7.90 -12.97 -13.78
N LEU A 24 6.70 -12.37 -13.72
CA LEU A 24 6.11 -11.65 -14.86
C LEU A 24 6.95 -10.44 -15.26
N PHE A 25 7.43 -9.66 -14.29
CA PHE A 25 8.27 -8.49 -14.59
C PHE A 25 9.58 -8.89 -15.28
N LEU A 26 10.28 -9.90 -14.76
CA LEU A 26 11.48 -10.49 -15.40
C LEU A 26 11.18 -10.98 -16.82
N THR A 27 10.07 -11.70 -16.99
CA THR A 27 9.63 -12.17 -18.32
C THR A 27 9.39 -10.99 -19.26
N SER A 28 8.81 -9.89 -18.78
CA SER A 28 8.60 -8.69 -19.58
C SER A 28 9.91 -8.02 -20.04
N LEU A 29 11.02 -8.19 -19.32
CA LEU A 29 12.33 -7.67 -19.72
C LEU A 29 12.96 -8.51 -20.84
N VAL A 30 12.69 -9.81 -20.85
CA VAL A 30 13.19 -10.76 -21.87
C VAL A 30 12.34 -10.71 -23.13
N VAL A 31 11.02 -10.87 -22.98
CA VAL A 31 10.06 -10.96 -24.09
C VAL A 31 9.72 -9.57 -24.66
N ARG A 32 9.94 -8.51 -23.87
CA ARG A 32 9.74 -7.09 -24.26
C ARG A 32 8.32 -6.75 -24.73
N THR A 33 7.32 -7.47 -24.22
CA THR A 33 5.90 -7.19 -24.47
C THR A 33 5.31 -6.24 -23.43
N GLU A 34 4.49 -5.30 -23.90
CA GLU A 34 3.81 -4.31 -23.03
C GLU A 34 2.77 -4.98 -22.14
N ASP A 35 2.00 -5.93 -22.66
CA ASP A 35 0.95 -6.62 -21.91
C ASP A 35 1.50 -7.35 -20.68
N VAL A 36 2.62 -8.06 -20.81
CA VAL A 36 3.26 -8.79 -19.70
C VAL A 36 3.80 -7.81 -18.67
N ARG A 37 4.35 -6.67 -19.12
CA ARG A 37 4.80 -5.59 -18.23
C ARG A 37 3.62 -5.00 -17.46
N LEU A 38 2.57 -4.55 -18.13
CA LEU A 38 1.37 -3.98 -17.49
C LEU A 38 0.77 -4.96 -16.48
N THR A 39 0.65 -6.24 -16.86
CA THR A 39 0.18 -7.30 -15.96
C THR A 39 1.04 -7.38 -14.70
N SER A 40 2.37 -7.39 -14.84
CA SER A 40 3.27 -7.44 -13.67
C SER A 40 3.13 -6.21 -12.74
N LEU A 41 2.97 -5.01 -13.31
CA LEU A 41 2.79 -3.78 -12.53
C LEU A 41 1.47 -3.81 -11.75
N ILE A 42 0.39 -4.27 -12.37
CA ILE A 42 -0.92 -4.42 -11.72
C ILE A 42 -0.85 -5.45 -10.61
N VAL A 43 -0.16 -6.58 -10.82
CA VAL A 43 0.07 -7.58 -9.77
C VAL A 43 0.81 -6.97 -8.59
N PHE A 44 1.90 -6.21 -8.79
CA PHE A 44 2.58 -5.55 -7.68
C PHE A 44 1.70 -4.56 -6.92
N ILE A 45 0.89 -3.76 -7.62
CA ILE A 45 -0.05 -2.82 -7.00
C ILE A 45 -1.08 -3.59 -6.16
N ALA A 46 -1.70 -4.63 -6.72
CA ALA A 46 -2.68 -5.44 -6.02
C ALA A 46 -2.09 -6.13 -4.78
N VAL A 47 -0.86 -6.63 -4.90
CA VAL A 47 -0.16 -7.31 -3.82
C VAL A 47 0.22 -6.36 -2.69
N ALA A 48 0.69 -5.15 -2.99
CA ALA A 48 0.96 -4.12 -1.97
C ALA A 48 -0.33 -3.81 -1.19
N LEU A 49 -1.41 -3.54 -1.91
CA LEU A 49 -2.71 -3.27 -1.32
C LEU A 49 -3.23 -4.43 -0.43
N LEU A 50 -3.02 -5.69 -0.83
CA LEU A 50 -3.39 -6.86 -0.04
C LEU A 50 -2.44 -7.14 1.13
N ALA A 51 -1.19 -6.67 1.08
CA ALA A 51 -0.24 -6.80 2.19
C ALA A 51 -0.71 -5.99 3.41
N ILE A 52 -1.37 -4.84 3.21
CA ILE A 52 -1.91 -3.99 4.29
C ILE A 52 -2.92 -4.74 5.18
N PRO A 53 -4.06 -5.28 4.67
CA PRO A 53 -4.99 -6.04 5.50
C PRO A 53 -4.39 -7.35 6.02
N THR A 54 -3.44 -7.96 5.30
CA THR A 54 -2.69 -9.12 5.80
C THR A 54 -1.89 -8.76 7.07
N PHE A 55 -1.21 -7.62 7.07
CA PHE A 55 -0.45 -7.13 8.21
C PHE A 55 -1.36 -6.75 9.38
N ILE A 56 -2.44 -6.01 9.13
CA ILE A 56 -3.43 -5.62 10.15
C ILE A 56 -4.03 -6.86 10.82
N THR A 57 -4.45 -7.86 10.02
CA THR A 57 -5.00 -9.11 10.56
C THR A 57 -3.96 -9.94 11.30
N GLY A 58 -2.67 -9.82 10.96
CA GLY A 58 -1.55 -10.43 11.68
C GLY A 58 -1.38 -9.87 13.09
N VAL A 59 -1.41 -8.54 13.23
CA VAL A 59 -1.43 -7.88 14.55
C VAL A 59 -2.63 -8.35 15.38
N GLY A 60 -3.84 -8.36 14.79
CA GLY A 60 -5.03 -8.84 15.47
C GLY A 60 -4.97 -10.33 15.85
N ALA A 61 -4.20 -11.14 15.10
CA ALA A 61 -3.97 -12.54 15.42
C ALA A 61 -3.00 -12.70 16.60
N GLN A 62 -1.93 -11.90 16.63
CA GLN A 62 -0.94 -11.86 17.71
C GLN A 62 -1.59 -11.62 19.08
N GLU A 63 -2.53 -10.69 19.18
CA GLU A 63 -3.24 -10.40 20.44
C GLU A 63 -3.94 -11.62 21.05
N LYS A 64 -4.37 -12.57 20.22
CA LYS A 64 -5.05 -13.78 20.68
C LYS A 64 -4.12 -14.90 21.11
N ILE A 65 -2.89 -14.91 20.60
CA ILE A 65 -1.92 -16.00 20.83
C ILE A 65 -0.81 -15.62 21.81
N VAL A 66 -0.59 -14.32 22.06
CA VAL A 66 0.48 -13.81 22.96
C VAL A 66 0.32 -14.28 24.41
N ALA A 67 -0.90 -14.62 24.82
CA ALA A 67 -1.19 -15.12 26.17
C ALA A 67 -1.08 -16.66 26.29
N ASP A 68 -0.84 -17.38 25.19
CA ASP A 68 -0.73 -18.83 25.19
C ASP A 68 0.68 -19.25 25.67
N PRO A 69 0.81 -19.97 26.81
CA PRO A 69 2.11 -20.40 27.32
C PRO A 69 2.82 -21.41 26.41
N GLY A 70 2.13 -22.04 25.46
CA GLY A 70 2.71 -22.94 24.47
C GLY A 70 3.38 -22.24 23.29
N ILE A 71 3.23 -20.91 23.16
CA ILE A 71 3.75 -20.13 22.03
C ILE A 71 4.81 -19.16 22.53
N SER A 72 6.00 -19.20 21.91
CA SER A 72 7.09 -18.30 22.27
C SER A 72 6.81 -16.87 21.79
N ASN A 73 6.83 -15.91 22.72
CA ASN A 73 6.71 -14.48 22.40
C ASN A 73 7.87 -13.97 21.53
N ASP A 74 9.04 -14.58 21.64
CA ASP A 74 10.19 -14.22 20.80
C ASP A 74 9.94 -14.55 19.32
N LEU A 75 9.31 -15.70 19.04
CA LEU A 75 8.94 -16.10 17.67
C LEU A 75 7.87 -15.18 17.08
N ILE A 76 6.89 -14.77 17.90
CA ILE A 76 5.88 -13.79 17.50
C ILE A 76 6.55 -12.46 17.12
N GLN A 77 7.44 -11.94 17.97
CA GLN A 77 8.15 -10.67 17.70
C GLN A 77 9.07 -10.74 16.49
N ARG A 78 9.73 -11.89 16.26
CA ARG A 78 10.56 -12.12 15.07
C ARG A 78 9.72 -12.11 13.80
N HIS A 79 8.56 -12.77 13.81
CA HIS A 79 7.64 -12.74 12.68
C HIS A 79 7.10 -11.32 12.42
N GLU A 80 6.71 -10.60 13.48
CA GLU A 80 6.23 -9.21 13.38
C GLU A 80 7.32 -8.29 12.80
N GLY A 81 8.56 -8.37 13.28
CA GLY A 81 9.68 -7.59 12.74
C GLY A 81 10.00 -7.91 11.27
N ALA A 82 9.96 -9.19 10.90
CA ALA A 82 10.08 -9.61 9.50
C ALA A 82 8.94 -9.04 8.64
N ALA A 83 7.71 -9.08 9.14
CA ALA A 83 6.53 -8.56 8.48
C ALA A 83 6.59 -7.03 8.30
N GLU A 84 7.04 -6.29 9.31
CA GLU A 84 7.27 -4.84 9.24
C GLU A 84 8.27 -4.48 8.14
N LEU A 85 9.41 -5.17 8.07
CA LEU A 85 10.38 -4.92 7.01
C LEU A 85 9.84 -5.27 5.62
N ALA A 86 9.15 -6.40 5.50
CA ALA A 86 8.58 -6.88 4.24
C ALA A 86 7.49 -5.94 3.70
N ILE A 87 6.60 -5.44 4.56
CA ILE A 87 5.54 -4.52 4.12
C ILE A 87 6.13 -3.20 3.59
N TRP A 88 7.18 -2.65 4.21
CA TRP A 88 7.84 -1.44 3.69
C TRP A 88 8.37 -1.63 2.27
N PHE A 89 9.08 -2.72 2.02
CA PHE A 89 9.61 -3.04 0.69
C PHE A 89 8.50 -3.31 -0.32
N MET A 90 7.41 -3.95 0.11
CA MET A 90 6.26 -4.19 -0.74
C MET A 90 5.54 -2.89 -1.12
N GLU A 91 5.28 -2.00 -0.16
CA GLU A 91 4.65 -0.70 -0.43
C GLU A 91 5.51 0.16 -1.36
N VAL A 92 6.84 0.15 -1.21
CA VAL A 92 7.76 0.82 -2.14
C VAL A 92 7.69 0.20 -3.53
N THR A 93 7.69 -1.13 -3.64
CA THR A 93 7.54 -1.84 -4.92
C THR A 93 6.22 -1.48 -5.61
N GLY A 94 5.12 -1.47 -4.85
CA GLY A 94 3.80 -1.05 -5.33
C GLY A 94 3.78 0.41 -5.79
N ALA A 95 4.39 1.33 -5.04
CA ALA A 95 4.47 2.74 -5.41
C ALA A 95 5.26 2.96 -6.72
N LEU A 96 6.42 2.30 -6.86
CA LEU A 96 7.19 2.33 -8.11
C LEU A 96 6.38 1.75 -9.28
N ALA A 97 5.59 0.70 -9.02
CA ALA A 97 4.70 0.11 -10.02
C ALA A 97 3.57 1.05 -10.44
N VAL A 98 2.98 1.84 -9.52
CA VAL A 98 2.01 2.90 -9.87
C VAL A 98 2.65 3.96 -10.75
N VAL A 99 3.88 4.40 -10.43
CA VAL A 99 4.61 5.39 -11.26
C VAL A 99 4.88 4.84 -12.65
N ALA A 100 5.31 3.57 -12.76
CA ALA A 100 5.53 2.92 -14.05
C ALA A 100 4.23 2.73 -14.84
N LEU A 101 3.13 2.36 -14.18
CA LEU A 101 1.81 2.22 -14.82
C LEU A 101 1.34 3.56 -15.41
N TRP A 102 1.50 4.65 -14.65
CA TRP A 102 1.20 6.00 -15.13
C TRP A 102 2.09 6.42 -16.31
N GLN A 103 3.39 6.10 -16.29
CA GLN A 103 4.29 6.37 -17.42
C GLN A 103 3.86 5.60 -18.68
N CYS A 104 3.59 4.30 -18.56
CA CYS A 104 3.09 3.46 -19.65
C CYS A 104 1.77 3.99 -20.23
N ALA A 105 0.82 4.38 -19.36
CA ALA A 105 -0.47 4.93 -19.80
C ALA A 105 -0.33 6.19 -20.65
N ARG A 106 0.73 6.98 -20.44
CA ARG A 106 1.06 8.17 -21.25
C ARG A 106 1.85 7.85 -22.52
N ARG A 107 2.01 6.56 -22.85
CA ARG A 107 2.86 6.05 -23.94
C ARG A 107 4.30 6.56 -23.86
N VAL A 108 4.76 6.84 -22.64
CA VAL A 108 6.16 7.19 -22.35
C VAL A 108 6.82 5.94 -21.79
N PRO A 109 7.96 5.49 -22.35
CA PRO A 109 8.65 4.34 -21.78
C PRO A 109 9.02 4.66 -20.32
N PRO A 110 8.84 3.71 -19.39
CA PRO A 110 9.27 3.91 -18.01
C PRO A 110 10.74 4.33 -17.95
N ALA A 111 11.05 5.25 -17.05
CA ALA A 111 12.42 5.72 -16.90
C ALA A 111 13.34 4.54 -16.52
N PRO A 112 14.57 4.44 -17.08
CA PRO A 112 15.45 3.30 -16.82
C PRO A 112 15.74 3.08 -15.33
N TRP A 113 15.87 4.18 -14.56
CA TRP A 113 16.03 4.11 -13.11
C TRP A 113 14.82 3.47 -12.42
N ASN A 114 13.60 3.73 -12.90
CA ASN A 114 12.37 3.20 -12.31
C ASN A 114 12.25 1.70 -12.61
N THR A 115 12.55 1.29 -13.86
CA THR A 115 12.61 -0.13 -14.22
C THR A 115 13.64 -0.89 -13.39
N LEU A 116 14.84 -0.31 -13.20
CA LEU A 116 15.87 -0.90 -12.35
C LEU A 116 15.43 -0.95 -10.88
N ALA A 117 14.81 0.11 -10.37
CA ALA A 117 14.30 0.16 -9.01
C ALA A 117 13.25 -0.93 -8.78
N ILE A 118 12.25 -1.07 -9.66
CA ILE A 118 11.23 -2.14 -9.56
C ILE A 118 11.88 -3.52 -9.57
N LEU A 119 12.87 -3.75 -10.44
CA LEU A 119 13.60 -5.01 -10.49
C LEU A 119 14.29 -5.32 -9.14
N VAL A 120 15.08 -4.38 -8.62
CA VAL A 120 15.82 -4.57 -7.38
C VAL A 120 14.88 -4.73 -6.19
N PHE A 121 13.91 -3.83 -6.04
CA PHE A 121 12.96 -3.87 -4.92
C PHE A 121 12.07 -5.10 -4.97
N SER A 122 11.59 -5.54 -6.15
CA SER A 122 10.77 -6.76 -6.23
C SER A 122 11.54 -8.02 -5.85
N LEU A 123 12.79 -8.16 -6.28
CA LEU A 123 13.64 -9.30 -5.89
C LEU A 123 13.93 -9.30 -4.39
N LEU A 124 14.25 -8.14 -3.80
CA LEU A 124 14.41 -8.00 -2.36
C LEU A 124 13.10 -8.32 -1.62
N THR A 125 11.97 -7.85 -2.12
CA THR A 125 10.66 -8.10 -1.52
C THR A 125 10.30 -9.59 -1.55
N VAL A 126 10.63 -10.31 -2.63
CA VAL A 126 10.43 -11.77 -2.68
C VAL A 126 11.20 -12.48 -1.55
N VAL A 127 12.46 -12.10 -1.33
CA VAL A 127 13.28 -12.67 -0.24
C VAL A 127 12.69 -12.34 1.13
N LEU A 128 12.28 -11.09 1.34
CA LEU A 128 11.68 -10.65 2.60
C LEU A 128 10.33 -11.33 2.87
N MET A 129 9.46 -11.46 1.86
CA MET A 129 8.17 -12.15 1.97
C MET A 129 8.33 -13.64 2.27
N ALA A 130 9.29 -14.30 1.61
CA ALA A 130 9.62 -15.70 1.90
C ALA A 130 10.10 -15.87 3.34
N ARG A 131 10.94 -14.96 3.81
CA ARG A 131 11.40 -14.92 5.21
C ARG A 131 10.25 -14.71 6.19
N THR A 132 9.34 -13.77 5.93
CA THR A 132 8.16 -13.54 6.78
C THR A 132 7.24 -14.75 6.84
N GLY A 133 7.02 -15.43 5.70
CA GLY A 133 6.25 -16.67 5.66
C GLY A 133 6.89 -17.79 6.49
N ASN A 134 8.22 -17.90 6.39
CA ASN A 134 8.99 -18.90 7.11
C ASN A 134 8.99 -18.67 8.64
N THR A 135 9.29 -17.44 9.09
CA THR A 135 9.19 -17.08 10.52
C THR A 135 7.78 -17.23 11.08
N GLY A 136 6.75 -17.05 10.24
CA GLY A 136 5.36 -17.33 10.61
C GLY A 136 5.09 -18.82 10.83
N GLY A 137 5.69 -19.68 10.02
CA GLY A 137 5.62 -21.14 10.19
C GLY A 137 6.26 -21.62 11.49
N GLU A 138 7.39 -21.03 11.89
CA GLU A 138 8.10 -21.34 13.14
C GLU A 138 7.22 -21.14 14.38
N ILE A 139 6.22 -20.24 14.36
CA ILE A 139 5.34 -19.96 15.51
C ILE A 139 4.63 -21.24 16.00
N ARG A 140 4.13 -22.07 15.08
CA ARG A 140 3.39 -23.30 15.43
C ARG A 140 4.08 -24.60 15.05
N HIS A 141 5.02 -24.59 14.11
CA HIS A 141 5.69 -25.79 13.61
C HIS A 141 7.11 -25.88 14.15
N SER A 142 7.30 -26.71 15.18
CA SER A 142 8.61 -26.96 15.77
C SER A 142 9.60 -27.63 14.81
N GLU A 143 9.09 -28.34 13.81
CA GLU A 143 9.84 -29.04 12.77
C GLU A 143 10.66 -28.07 11.91
N ILE A 144 10.18 -26.83 11.73
CA ILE A 144 10.83 -25.82 10.89
C ILE A 144 11.98 -25.13 11.66
N ARG A 145 11.90 -25.08 13.01
CA ARG A 145 12.89 -24.43 13.88
C ARG A 145 14.28 -25.08 13.82
N SER A 146 14.35 -26.35 13.44
CA SER A 146 15.58 -27.17 13.48
C SER A 146 16.45 -27.03 12.21
N ALA A 147 15.91 -26.47 11.13
CA ALA A 147 16.55 -26.50 9.81
C ALA A 147 17.33 -25.22 9.44
N GLU A 148 17.06 -24.08 10.08
CA GLU A 148 17.45 -22.76 9.54
C GLU A 148 18.29 -21.87 10.45
N GLU A 149 18.55 -22.27 11.69
CA GLU A 149 19.19 -21.42 12.72
C GLU A 149 20.60 -20.91 12.34
N ASN A 150 21.22 -21.42 11.27
CA ASN A 150 22.60 -21.09 10.88
C ASN A 150 22.84 -20.76 9.39
N THR A 151 21.81 -20.42 8.60
CA THR A 151 22.06 -20.01 7.21
C THR A 151 22.47 -18.53 7.15
N ALA A 152 23.67 -18.25 6.62
CA ALA A 152 24.26 -16.91 6.58
C ALA A 152 23.36 -15.78 6.03
N PRO A 153 22.52 -15.99 4.99
CA PRO A 153 21.61 -14.96 4.49
C PRO A 153 20.52 -14.59 5.51
N TYR A 154 20.01 -15.56 6.27
CA TYR A 154 18.99 -15.30 7.28
C TYR A 154 19.57 -14.64 8.53
N ALA A 155 20.81 -14.99 8.92
CA ALA A 155 21.50 -14.29 10.00
C ALA A 155 21.73 -12.81 9.66
N ALA A 156 22.12 -12.50 8.42
CA ALA A 156 22.32 -11.12 7.98
C ALA A 156 21.03 -10.30 7.96
N LEU A 157 19.92 -10.88 7.45
CA LEU A 157 18.62 -10.20 7.43
C LEU A 157 18.08 -9.93 8.84
N ALA A 158 18.33 -10.83 9.81
CA ALA A 158 17.89 -10.65 11.20
C ALA A 158 18.44 -9.37 11.85
N TYR A 159 19.62 -8.93 11.42
CA TYR A 159 20.22 -7.68 11.89
C TYR A 159 19.48 -6.43 11.42
N PHE A 160 18.84 -6.49 10.25
CA PHE A 160 18.08 -5.37 9.67
C PHE A 160 16.60 -5.38 10.05
N GLU A 161 16.11 -6.45 10.67
CA GLU A 161 14.74 -6.51 11.12
C GLU A 161 14.49 -5.50 12.25
N PRO A 162 13.45 -4.66 12.12
CA PRO A 162 13.06 -3.78 13.21
C PRO A 162 12.64 -4.62 14.41
N SER A 163 13.00 -4.14 15.60
CA SER A 163 12.39 -4.62 16.84
C SER A 163 11.04 -3.93 16.98
N PRO A 164 9.89 -4.64 16.89
CA PRO A 164 8.58 -4.01 16.83
C PRO A 164 8.34 -3.09 18.02
N ALA A 165 8.66 -3.56 19.24
CA ALA A 165 8.53 -2.77 20.46
C ALA A 165 9.37 -1.48 20.46
N LYS A 166 10.61 -1.50 19.91
CA LYS A 166 11.43 -0.29 19.79
C LYS A 166 10.89 0.64 18.71
N PHE A 167 10.38 0.07 17.62
CA PHE A 167 9.88 0.84 16.49
C PHE A 167 8.56 1.55 16.84
N THR A 168 7.61 0.85 17.47
CA THR A 168 6.41 1.46 18.07
C THR A 168 6.79 2.58 19.05
N ARG A 169 7.74 2.35 19.97
CA ARG A 169 8.20 3.39 20.92
C ARG A 169 8.78 4.61 20.23
N LEU A 170 9.51 4.45 19.13
CA LEU A 170 10.01 5.56 18.34
C LEU A 170 8.85 6.39 17.75
N MET A 171 7.78 5.74 17.30
CA MET A 171 6.62 6.42 16.71
C MET A 171 5.83 7.25 17.71
N ILE A 172 5.82 6.84 18.99
CA ILE A 172 5.08 7.52 20.06
C ILE A 172 6.00 8.29 21.03
N VAL A 173 7.27 8.50 20.65
CA VAL A 173 8.31 9.02 21.55
C VAL A 173 7.95 10.37 22.18
N ASN A 174 7.33 11.26 21.41
CA ASN A 174 6.83 12.54 21.90
C ASN A 174 5.73 13.10 20.99
N LYS A 175 4.96 14.06 21.53
CA LYS A 175 3.83 14.70 20.82
C LYS A 175 4.24 15.49 19.56
N TRP A 176 5.47 16.01 19.49
CA TRP A 176 5.93 16.81 18.34
C TRP A 176 6.27 15.93 17.15
N TRP A 177 6.87 14.77 17.39
CA TRP A 177 7.11 13.75 16.37
C TRP A 177 5.78 13.24 15.80
N TRP A 178 4.83 12.90 16.69
CA TRP A 178 3.49 12.50 16.29
C TRP A 178 2.79 13.60 15.47
N ALA A 179 2.82 14.85 15.95
CA ALA A 179 2.23 15.99 15.24
C ALA A 179 2.86 16.20 13.86
N PHE A 180 4.20 16.20 13.76
CA PHE A 180 4.92 16.31 12.49
C PHE A 180 4.50 15.22 11.49
N MET A 181 4.39 13.98 11.94
CA MET A 181 3.97 12.86 11.10
C MET A 181 2.53 13.06 10.59
N MET A 182 1.64 13.53 11.46
CA MET A 182 0.26 13.84 11.09
C MET A 182 0.16 15.05 10.15
N ASP A 183 0.97 16.09 10.36
CA ASP A 183 1.06 17.24 9.46
C ASP A 183 1.51 16.80 8.06
N MET A 184 2.55 15.97 7.97
CA MET A 184 2.99 15.36 6.71
C MET A 184 1.88 14.52 6.09
N HIS A 185 1.11 13.76 6.87
CA HIS A 185 -0.05 13.04 6.35
C HIS A 185 -1.09 14.00 5.74
N PHE A 186 -1.38 15.14 6.37
CA PHE A 186 -2.29 16.16 5.81
C PHE A 186 -1.73 16.82 4.55
N PHE A 187 -0.44 17.16 4.51
CA PHE A 187 0.20 17.65 3.28
C PHE A 187 0.06 16.66 2.13
N GLY A 188 0.26 15.36 2.41
CA GLY A 188 0.00 14.30 1.44
C GLY A 188 -1.43 14.34 0.90
N LEU A 189 -2.43 14.46 1.78
CA LEU A 189 -3.84 14.52 1.39
C LEU A 189 -4.13 15.74 0.53
N VAL A 190 -3.56 16.91 0.86
CA VAL A 190 -3.74 18.13 0.08
C VAL A 190 -3.18 17.98 -1.33
N LEU A 191 -1.99 17.39 -1.48
CA LEU A 191 -1.40 17.12 -2.79
C LEU A 191 -2.22 16.11 -3.59
N LEU A 192 -2.64 15.02 -2.95
CA LEU A 192 -3.41 13.95 -3.58
C LEU A 192 -4.80 14.43 -4.04
N ILE A 193 -5.58 15.01 -3.13
CA ILE A 193 -6.93 15.50 -3.41
C ILE A 193 -6.88 16.75 -4.29
N GLY A 194 -5.90 17.63 -4.09
CA GLY A 194 -5.72 18.79 -4.95
C GLY A 194 -5.54 18.38 -6.41
N THR A 195 -4.65 17.43 -6.68
CA THR A 195 -4.35 17.02 -8.07
C THR A 195 -5.40 16.09 -8.66
N ILE A 196 -5.67 14.95 -8.01
CA ILE A 196 -6.61 13.94 -8.52
C ILE A 196 -8.06 14.45 -8.42
N GLY A 197 -8.39 15.22 -7.38
CA GLY A 197 -9.70 15.85 -7.26
C GLY A 197 -9.96 16.89 -8.36
N MET A 198 -8.98 17.75 -8.68
CA MET A 198 -9.11 18.67 -9.84
C MET A 198 -9.30 17.93 -11.15
N LEU A 199 -8.55 16.85 -11.38
CA LEU A 199 -8.69 16.01 -12.56
C LEU A 199 -10.09 15.37 -12.62
N ASN A 200 -10.56 14.76 -11.52
CA ASN A 200 -11.87 14.14 -11.44
C ASN A 200 -13.01 15.15 -11.67
N LEU A 201 -12.94 16.33 -11.06
CA LEU A 201 -13.91 17.41 -11.29
C LEU A 201 -13.90 17.84 -12.76
N ARG A 202 -12.71 17.96 -13.37
CA ARG A 202 -12.63 18.27 -14.80
C ARG A 202 -13.27 17.18 -15.66
N VAL A 203 -13.04 15.90 -15.37
CA VAL A 203 -13.66 14.78 -16.09
C VAL A 203 -15.19 14.81 -15.93
N LEU A 204 -15.70 15.12 -14.74
CA LEU A 204 -17.13 15.26 -14.46
C LEU A 204 -17.81 16.42 -15.20
N GLY A 205 -17.04 17.37 -15.72
CA GLY A 205 -17.54 18.47 -16.55
C GLY A 205 -17.43 19.86 -15.90
N PHE A 206 -16.74 19.99 -14.78
CA PHE A 206 -16.38 21.29 -14.22
C PHE A 206 -15.17 21.88 -14.97
N ALA A 207 -15.06 23.20 -15.04
CA ALA A 207 -13.92 23.91 -15.66
C ALA A 207 -13.54 23.38 -17.07
N LYS A 208 -14.52 23.09 -17.94
CA LYS A 208 -14.31 22.39 -19.23
C LYS A 208 -13.27 23.03 -20.15
N GLN A 209 -13.01 24.32 -19.99
CA GLN A 209 -12.03 25.05 -20.80
C GLN A 209 -10.58 24.63 -20.52
N VAL A 210 -10.30 24.00 -19.37
CA VAL A 210 -8.97 23.49 -19.04
C VAL A 210 -8.76 22.12 -19.73
N PRO A 211 -7.71 21.94 -20.55
CA PRO A 211 -7.40 20.64 -21.15
C PRO A 211 -6.98 19.61 -20.09
N ILE A 212 -7.50 18.38 -20.16
CA ILE A 212 -7.14 17.31 -19.20
C ILE A 212 -5.64 16.96 -19.28
N ALA A 213 -5.06 16.98 -20.49
CA ALA A 213 -3.63 16.78 -20.67
C ALA A 213 -2.75 17.77 -19.89
N ALA A 214 -3.24 18.99 -19.62
CA ALA A 214 -2.52 19.96 -18.79
C ALA A 214 -2.58 19.57 -17.31
N LEU A 215 -3.74 19.11 -16.82
CA LEU A 215 -3.90 18.62 -15.45
C LEU A 215 -3.13 17.32 -15.19
N ASN A 216 -3.00 16.45 -16.19
CA ASN A 216 -2.20 15.22 -16.10
C ASN A 216 -0.72 15.49 -15.74
N LYS A 217 -0.19 16.68 -16.06
CA LYS A 217 1.18 17.07 -15.66
C LYS A 217 1.33 17.26 -14.15
N LEU A 218 0.22 17.42 -13.42
CA LEU A 218 0.20 17.55 -11.96
C LEU A 218 0.10 16.20 -11.23
N VAL A 219 -0.22 15.10 -11.93
CA VAL A 219 -0.36 13.76 -11.34
C VAL A 219 0.89 13.32 -10.54
N PRO A 220 2.15 13.62 -10.94
CA PRO A 220 3.31 13.30 -10.11
C PRO A 220 3.25 13.86 -8.69
N TRP A 221 2.67 15.05 -8.49
CA TRP A 221 2.47 15.63 -7.16
C TRP A 221 1.41 14.86 -6.36
N GLY A 222 0.36 14.38 -7.03
CA GLY A 222 -0.63 13.49 -6.43
C GLY A 222 -0.02 12.16 -6.00
N LEU A 223 0.83 11.56 -6.83
CA LEU A 223 1.55 10.33 -6.51
C LEU A 223 2.53 10.55 -5.35
N ALA A 224 3.24 11.68 -5.31
CA ALA A 224 4.09 12.04 -4.18
C ALA A 224 3.27 12.21 -2.88
N GLY A 225 2.11 12.86 -2.96
CA GLY A 225 1.16 12.98 -1.86
C GLY A 225 0.67 11.63 -1.35
N PHE A 226 0.25 10.74 -2.26
CA PHE A 226 -0.14 9.36 -1.92
C PHE A 226 0.99 8.60 -1.23
N GLY A 227 2.21 8.66 -1.75
CA GLY A 227 3.38 8.02 -1.12
C GLY A 227 3.65 8.55 0.29
N MET A 228 3.50 9.86 0.50
CA MET A 228 3.58 10.49 1.81
C MET A 228 2.49 9.97 2.76
N ASN A 229 1.25 9.82 2.28
CA ASN A 229 0.14 9.28 3.06
C ASN A 229 0.30 7.81 3.43
N VAL A 230 0.74 6.97 2.50
CA VAL A 230 1.00 5.54 2.78
C VAL A 230 2.10 5.41 3.83
N THR A 231 3.21 6.14 3.66
CA THR A 231 4.34 6.13 4.60
C THR A 231 3.91 6.57 6.00
N THR A 232 3.34 7.76 6.11
CA THR A 232 2.90 8.30 7.41
C THR A 232 1.74 7.50 8.01
N GLY A 233 0.86 6.94 7.19
CA GLY A 233 -0.25 6.08 7.63
C GLY A 233 0.22 4.74 8.18
N LEU A 234 1.19 4.09 7.55
CA LEU A 234 1.80 2.86 8.03
C LEU A 234 2.57 3.10 9.34
N LEU A 235 3.34 4.19 9.43
CA LEU A 235 4.00 4.59 10.67
C LEU A 235 3.00 4.87 11.80
N ALA A 236 1.88 5.54 11.49
CA ALA A 236 0.82 5.80 12.49
C ALA A 236 0.20 4.50 12.99
N PHE A 237 -0.07 3.55 12.08
CA PHE A 237 -0.56 2.22 12.45
C PHE A 237 0.41 1.49 13.37
N ILE A 238 1.71 1.42 13.01
CA ILE A 238 2.75 0.76 13.82
C ILE A 238 2.93 1.43 15.19
N GLY A 239 2.67 2.73 15.29
CA GLY A 239 2.70 3.45 16.56
C GLY A 239 1.57 3.07 17.54
N MET A 240 0.39 2.68 17.04
CA MET A 240 -0.75 2.30 17.86
C MET A 240 -1.57 1.15 17.22
N PRO A 241 -0.98 -0.04 17.03
CA PRO A 241 -1.53 -1.05 16.12
C PRO A 241 -2.86 -1.63 16.62
N THR A 242 -3.00 -1.89 17.93
CA THR A 242 -4.25 -2.34 18.56
C THR A 242 -5.38 -1.31 18.43
N PHE A 243 -5.05 -0.02 18.56
CA PHE A 243 -6.03 1.06 18.46
C PHE A 243 -6.67 1.12 17.07
N TYR A 244 -5.86 1.05 16.03
CA TYR A 244 -6.36 1.08 14.65
C TYR A 244 -7.03 -0.24 14.24
N THR A 245 -6.49 -1.39 14.64
CA THR A 245 -6.99 -2.71 14.21
C THR A 245 -8.45 -2.95 14.61
N HIS A 246 -8.87 -2.43 15.77
CA HIS A 246 -10.22 -2.61 16.30
C HIS A 246 -11.17 -1.43 16.02
N ASP A 247 -10.71 -0.41 15.29
CA ASP A 247 -11.53 0.73 14.92
C ASP A 247 -12.27 0.50 13.60
N ILE A 248 -13.60 0.59 13.64
CA ILE A 248 -14.45 0.34 12.46
C ILE A 248 -14.23 1.40 11.37
N ALA A 249 -13.97 2.67 11.74
CA ALA A 249 -13.73 3.71 10.77
C ALA A 249 -12.41 3.48 10.03
N PHE A 250 -11.38 2.99 10.72
CA PHE A 250 -10.13 2.55 10.11
C PHE A 250 -10.34 1.39 9.13
N VAL A 251 -11.07 0.33 9.51
CA VAL A 251 -11.33 -0.80 8.62
C VAL A 251 -12.08 -0.36 7.35
N LEU A 252 -13.12 0.47 7.50
CA LEU A 252 -13.84 1.04 6.36
C LEU A 252 -12.94 1.95 5.51
N LYS A 253 -12.00 2.68 6.13
CA LYS A 253 -11.04 3.53 5.41
C LYS A 253 -10.11 2.69 4.54
N ILE A 254 -9.59 1.58 5.07
CA ILE A 254 -8.77 0.64 4.29
C ILE A 254 -9.57 0.08 3.13
N ALA A 255 -10.82 -0.36 3.34
CA ALA A 255 -11.69 -0.82 2.26
C ALA A 255 -11.91 0.26 1.17
N ALA A 256 -12.13 1.52 1.56
CA ALA A 256 -12.27 2.62 0.62
C ALA A 256 -10.99 2.89 -0.19
N ILE A 257 -9.80 2.77 0.42
CA ILE A 257 -8.50 2.87 -0.27
C ILE A 257 -8.35 1.75 -1.29
N LEU A 258 -8.67 0.50 -0.93
CA LEU A 258 -8.61 -0.65 -1.84
C LEU A 258 -9.51 -0.44 -3.06
N LEU A 259 -10.75 0.04 -2.83
CA LEU A 259 -11.68 0.36 -3.90
C LEU A 259 -11.21 1.54 -4.77
N ALA A 260 -10.58 2.55 -4.17
CA ALA A 260 -10.05 3.70 -4.91
C ALA A 260 -8.90 3.29 -5.83
N ALA A 261 -8.03 2.39 -5.37
CA ALA A 261 -6.96 1.83 -6.18
C ALA A 261 -7.49 0.90 -7.29
N ALA A 262 -8.53 0.10 -7.01
CA ALA A 262 -9.20 -0.67 -8.05
C ALA A 262 -9.82 0.23 -9.12
N ALA A 263 -10.48 1.33 -8.73
CA ALA A 263 -11.01 2.31 -9.66
C ALA A 263 -9.90 2.96 -10.53
N MET A 264 -8.73 3.23 -9.95
CA MET A 264 -7.55 3.71 -10.69
C MET A 264 -7.07 2.68 -11.72
N VAL A 265 -6.96 1.41 -11.36
CA VAL A 265 -6.56 0.35 -12.31
C VAL A 265 -7.57 0.24 -13.45
N VAL A 266 -8.87 0.26 -13.16
CA VAL A 266 -9.93 0.26 -14.17
C VAL A 266 -9.82 1.49 -15.09
N PHE A 267 -9.47 2.66 -14.56
CA PHE A 267 -9.28 3.89 -15.36
C PHE A 267 -8.18 3.73 -16.42
N TYR A 268 -7.06 3.11 -16.05
CA TYR A 268 -5.94 2.89 -16.96
C TYR A 268 -6.18 1.72 -17.93
N LEU A 269 -6.90 0.68 -17.52
CA LEU A 269 -7.19 -0.50 -18.36
C LEU A 269 -8.35 -0.30 -19.34
N SER A 270 -9.35 0.51 -19.01
CA SER A 270 -10.56 0.68 -19.83
C SER A 270 -10.39 1.58 -21.06
N GLY A 271 -9.20 2.13 -21.29
CA GLY A 271 -8.97 3.16 -22.32
C GLY A 271 -9.48 4.55 -21.93
N ALA A 272 -10.23 4.68 -20.83
CA ALA A 272 -10.79 5.95 -20.35
C ALA A 272 -9.72 7.03 -20.14
N PHE A 273 -8.51 6.64 -19.70
CA PHE A 273 -7.37 7.55 -19.62
C PHE A 273 -7.06 8.21 -20.98
N HIS A 274 -6.93 7.40 -22.04
CA HIS A 274 -6.57 7.88 -23.38
C HIS A 274 -7.69 8.73 -23.99
N ASP A 275 -8.94 8.31 -23.82
CA ASP A 275 -10.10 9.06 -24.26
C ASP A 275 -10.13 10.44 -23.61
N CYS A 276 -9.81 10.51 -22.31
CA CYS A 276 -9.75 11.77 -21.56
C CYS A 276 -8.53 12.63 -21.92
N GLU A 277 -7.36 12.02 -22.10
CA GLU A 277 -6.13 12.76 -22.45
C GLU A 277 -6.24 13.42 -23.83
N ALA A 278 -6.95 12.80 -24.78
CA ALA A 278 -7.20 13.33 -26.11
C ALA A 278 -8.25 14.47 -26.15
N LEU A 279 -8.94 14.77 -25.03
CA LEU A 279 -9.97 15.81 -25.00
C LEU A 279 -9.37 17.22 -25.08
N GLY A 280 -9.77 17.94 -26.13
CA GLY A 280 -9.56 19.38 -26.24
C GLY A 280 -10.40 20.19 -25.25
N ALA A 281 -10.06 21.47 -25.12
CA ALA A 281 -10.83 22.43 -24.32
C ALA A 281 -12.31 22.45 -24.71
N GLY A 282 -13.19 22.56 -23.73
CA GLY A 282 -14.64 22.62 -23.89
C GLY A 282 -15.34 21.27 -24.10
N LYS A 283 -14.60 20.19 -24.42
CA LYS A 283 -15.20 18.87 -24.67
C LYS A 283 -15.56 18.11 -23.40
N ASP A 284 -16.65 17.34 -23.50
CA ASP A 284 -17.14 16.45 -22.46
C ASP A 284 -16.42 15.10 -22.49
N ALA A 285 -16.14 14.57 -21.30
CA ALA A 285 -15.62 13.21 -21.14
C ALA A 285 -16.72 12.16 -21.35
N PRO A 286 -16.37 10.96 -21.82
CA PRO A 286 -17.32 9.86 -21.97
C PRO A 286 -17.92 9.45 -20.62
N LEU A 287 -19.14 8.89 -20.65
CA LEU A 287 -19.86 8.52 -19.44
C LEU A 287 -19.08 7.56 -18.53
N GLY A 288 -18.38 6.57 -19.13
CA GLY A 288 -17.54 5.64 -18.38
C GLY A 288 -16.46 6.35 -17.55
N ALA A 289 -15.77 7.33 -18.14
CA ALA A 289 -14.77 8.13 -17.43
C ALA A 289 -15.40 8.98 -16.32
N LYS A 290 -16.60 9.54 -16.55
CA LYS A 290 -17.35 10.29 -15.53
C LYS A 290 -17.73 9.42 -14.34
N LEU A 291 -18.19 8.18 -14.58
CA LEU A 291 -18.51 7.23 -13.51
C LEU A 291 -17.27 6.90 -12.67
N ILE A 292 -16.15 6.58 -13.32
CA ILE A 292 -14.89 6.28 -12.62
C ILE A 292 -14.40 7.49 -11.81
N ALA A 293 -14.41 8.69 -12.39
CA ALA A 293 -14.02 9.92 -11.71
C ALA A 293 -14.93 10.25 -10.52
N GLY A 294 -16.24 10.07 -10.68
CA GLY A 294 -17.23 10.26 -9.61
C GLY A 294 -17.01 9.26 -8.46
N THR A 295 -16.85 7.98 -8.77
CA THR A 295 -16.53 6.94 -7.79
C THR A 295 -15.23 7.23 -7.06
N SER A 296 -14.17 7.60 -7.78
CA SER A 296 -12.88 7.98 -7.20
C SER A 296 -13.03 9.15 -6.23
N LEU A 297 -13.76 10.20 -6.60
CA LEU A 297 -13.97 11.37 -5.76
C LEU A 297 -14.75 11.03 -4.47
N VAL A 298 -15.81 10.22 -4.58
CA VAL A 298 -16.59 9.75 -3.43
C VAL A 298 -15.74 8.91 -2.48
N LEU A 299 -14.95 7.98 -3.02
CA LEU A 299 -14.08 7.12 -2.22
C LEU A 299 -13.01 7.92 -1.49
N TRP A 300 -12.35 8.87 -2.16
CA TRP A 300 -11.37 9.73 -1.52
C TRP A 300 -11.97 10.63 -0.44
N PHE A 301 -13.19 11.14 -0.65
CA PHE A 301 -13.91 11.88 0.39
C PHE A 301 -14.25 10.99 1.58
N ALA A 302 -14.70 9.75 1.33
CA ALA A 302 -14.92 8.75 2.38
C ALA A 302 -13.63 8.47 3.16
N VAL A 303 -12.48 8.32 2.49
CA VAL A 303 -11.18 8.11 3.15
C VAL A 303 -10.81 9.26 4.10
N ILE A 304 -11.07 10.51 3.71
CA ILE A 304 -10.83 11.69 4.56
C ILE A 304 -11.78 11.70 5.76
N VAL A 305 -13.07 11.52 5.51
CA VAL A 305 -14.12 11.53 6.54
C VAL A 305 -13.87 10.42 7.57
N LEU A 306 -13.67 9.18 7.10
CA LEU A 306 -13.34 8.04 7.96
C LEU A 306 -12.03 8.27 8.71
N GLY A 307 -11.01 8.85 8.06
CA GLY A 307 -9.77 9.25 8.71
C GLY A 307 -9.96 10.20 9.90
N ARG A 308 -10.94 11.11 9.81
CA ARG A 308 -11.29 12.01 10.92
C ARG A 308 -12.03 11.29 12.04
N TYR A 309 -12.88 10.32 11.72
CA TYR A 309 -13.66 9.55 12.69
C TYR A 309 -12.85 8.50 13.48
N ILE A 310 -11.61 8.22 13.09
CA ILE A 310 -10.72 7.35 13.88
C ILE A 310 -10.35 7.99 15.23
N GLN A 311 -10.38 9.32 15.36
CA GLN A 311 -9.97 9.98 16.61
C GLN A 311 -10.94 9.64 17.76
N PRO A 312 -10.43 9.26 18.96
CA PRO A 312 -11.30 8.97 20.10
C PRO A 312 -12.11 10.20 20.48
N LEU A 313 -13.41 10.01 20.72
CA LEU A 313 -14.33 11.08 21.15
C LEU A 313 -13.93 11.73 22.49
N GLN A 314 -13.01 11.11 23.23
CA GLN A 314 -12.72 11.37 24.65
C GLN A 314 -11.97 12.69 24.92
N ASP A 315 -11.23 13.24 23.94
CA ASP A 315 -10.45 14.48 24.14
C ASP A 315 -11.18 15.75 23.64
N SER A 316 -12.31 15.61 22.94
CA SER A 316 -12.99 16.71 22.24
C SER A 316 -14.13 17.36 23.04
N ILE A 317 -14.56 16.76 24.15
CA ILE A 317 -15.59 17.34 25.03
C ILE A 317 -15.10 17.16 26.47
N ALA A 318 -14.64 18.25 27.09
CA ALA A 318 -14.35 18.27 28.51
C ALA A 318 -15.60 17.82 29.27
N ARG A 319 -15.47 16.82 30.14
CA ARG A 319 -16.47 16.50 31.17
C ARG A 319 -16.28 17.41 32.37
#